data_AF-A0A8T4M8H1-F1
#
_entry.id   AF-A0A8T4M8H1-F1
#
_cell.length_a   1.000
_cell.length_b   1.000
_cell.length_c   1.000
_cell.angle_alpha   90.00
_cell.angle_beta   90.00
_cell.angle_gamma   90.00
#
_symmetry.space_group_name_H-M   'P 1'
#
loop_
_entity.id
_entity.type
_entity.pdbx_description
1 polymer ?
#
loop_
_entity_poly.entity_id
_entity_poly.type
_entity_poly.pdbx_seq_one_letter_code
_entity_poly.pdbx_strand_id
1 'polypeptide(L)'
;MGKSIPLIMLKEHDKIKSLLEKFERELNENLKNSEKTFIEFKWGLEKHFFIEEKVIFTVLKSLNEEENEDMLNLLKEHKDMLFLIKNIEEHFFKNIKPEIDNLKKTLLTHADFENEFFYPKLEMDLSEKQKCLIIEQCKAILDDY
;
A
#
# COMPACT_ATOMS: atom_id res chain seq x y z
N MET A 1 12.06 -5.45 -17.51
CA MET A 1 12.27 -5.87 -16.11
C MET A 1 10.97 -5.60 -15.36
N GLY A 2 10.56 -6.49 -14.44
CA GLY A 2 9.21 -6.55 -13.84
C GLY A 2 8.25 -7.46 -14.62
N LYS A 3 8.30 -8.77 -14.36
CA LYS A 3 7.41 -9.78 -14.98
C LYS A 3 6.51 -10.53 -13.99
N SER A 4 6.57 -10.22 -12.70
CA SER A 4 5.80 -10.92 -11.66
C SER A 4 5.14 -9.92 -10.72
N ILE A 5 4.03 -10.34 -10.11
CA ILE A 5 3.26 -9.51 -9.19
C ILE A 5 4.11 -9.12 -7.96
N PRO A 6 4.84 -10.04 -7.30
CA PRO A 6 5.68 -9.70 -6.15
C PRO A 6 6.70 -8.60 -6.44
N LEU A 7 7.33 -8.61 -7.62
CA LEU A 7 8.34 -7.61 -7.97
C LEU A 7 7.75 -6.21 -8.17
N ILE A 8 6.54 -6.12 -8.72
CA ILE A 8 5.85 -4.84 -8.92
C ILE A 8 5.46 -4.27 -7.55
N MET A 9 4.86 -5.10 -6.70
CA MET A 9 4.38 -4.66 -5.39
C MET A 9 5.52 -4.36 -4.42
N LEU A 10 6.62 -5.13 -4.45
CA LEU A 10 7.82 -4.82 -3.67
C LEU A 10 8.38 -3.43 -4.02
N LYS A 11 8.41 -3.07 -5.31
CA LYS A 11 8.84 -1.73 -5.74
C LYS A 11 7.92 -0.64 -5.21
N GLU A 12 6.61 -0.88 -5.19
CA GLU A 12 5.65 0.06 -4.59
C GLU A 12 5.84 0.18 -3.07
N HIS A 13 6.07 -0.93 -2.36
CA HIS A 13 6.40 -0.94 -0.94
C HIS A 13 7.68 -0.15 -0.63
N ASP A 14 8.75 -0.33 -1.41
CA ASP A 14 9.98 0.44 -1.26
C ASP A 14 9.74 1.95 -1.44
N LYS A 15 8.93 2.32 -2.43
CA LYS A 15 8.56 3.71 -2.70
C LYS A 15 7.76 4.32 -1.56
N ILE A 16 6.75 3.63 -1.07
CA ILE A 16 5.91 4.08 0.05
C ILE A 16 6.75 4.19 1.33
N LYS A 17 7.60 3.21 1.62
CA LYS A 17 8.51 3.23 2.76
C LYS A 17 9.46 4.42 2.71
N SER A 18 10.05 4.70 1.54
CA SER A 18 10.92 5.87 1.36
C SER A 18 10.19 7.20 1.61
N LEU A 19 8.93 7.31 1.15
CA LEU A 19 8.08 8.48 1.42
C LEU A 19 7.75 8.62 2.91
N LEU A 20 7.48 7.51 3.61
CA LEU A 20 7.23 7.52 5.06
C LEU A 20 8.48 7.95 5.84
N GLU A 21 9.66 7.42 5.51
CA GLU A 21 10.93 7.79 6.15
C GLU A 21 11.28 9.26 5.90
N LYS A 22 11.01 9.76 4.69
CA LYS A 22 11.15 11.18 4.36
C LYS A 22 10.17 12.03 5.19
N PHE A 23 8.91 11.62 5.29
CA PHE A 23 7.89 12.30 6.08
C PHE A 23 8.31 12.37 7.56
N GLU A 24 8.69 11.24 8.16
CA GLU A 24 9.13 11.16 9.56
C GLU A 24 10.32 12.08 9.85
N ARG A 25 11.31 12.11 8.96
CA ARG A 25 12.46 13.01 9.09
C ARG A 25 12.03 14.47 9.06
N GLU A 26 11.26 14.87 8.05
CA GLU A 26 10.80 16.25 7.91
C GLU A 26 9.87 16.67 9.05
N LEU A 27 9.07 15.75 9.58
CA LEU A 27 8.18 15.99 10.73
C LEU A 27 8.96 16.34 12.00
N ASN A 28 10.19 15.84 12.13
CA ASN A 28 11.08 16.16 13.25
C ASN A 28 11.86 17.48 13.06
N GLU A 29 11.97 17.96 11.81
CA GLU A 29 12.74 19.16 11.47
C GLU A 29 11.84 20.40 11.30
N ASN A 30 10.77 20.28 10.52
CA ASN A 30 9.87 21.37 10.17
C ASN A 30 8.46 20.85 9.82
N LEU A 31 7.50 21.12 10.70
CA LEU A 31 6.11 20.69 10.55
C LEU A 31 5.50 21.12 9.20
N LYS A 32 5.75 22.36 8.75
CA LYS A 32 5.17 22.87 7.50
C LYS A 32 5.74 22.17 6.26
N ASN A 33 7.02 21.82 6.27
CA ASN A 33 7.61 21.06 5.16
C ASN A 33 7.06 19.62 5.14
N SER A 34 6.89 19.03 6.32
CA SER A 34 6.39 17.66 6.46
C SER A 34 4.99 17.44 5.91
N GLU A 35 4.13 18.47 5.89
CA GLU A 35 2.77 18.41 5.34
C GLU A 35 2.79 18.04 3.85
N LYS A 36 3.71 18.63 3.07
CA LYS A 36 3.82 18.32 1.64
C LYS A 36 4.23 16.87 1.42
N THR A 37 5.24 16.41 2.14
CA THR A 37 5.71 15.02 2.02
C THR A 37 4.66 14.03 2.52
N PHE A 38 3.89 14.40 3.54
CA PHE A 38 2.75 13.60 4.00
C PHE A 38 1.68 13.45 2.91
N ILE A 39 1.35 14.52 2.17
CA ILE A 39 0.42 14.44 1.03
C ILE A 39 0.95 13.49 -0.06
N GLU A 40 2.25 13.57 -0.38
CA GLU A 40 2.90 12.67 -1.35
C GLU A 40 2.83 11.21 -0.88
N PHE A 41 3.14 10.95 0.40
CA PHE A 41 3.05 9.64 1.03
C PHE A 41 1.61 9.09 1.02
N LYS A 42 0.63 9.89 1.48
CA LYS A 42 -0.79 9.53 1.48
C LYS A 42 -1.27 9.11 0.09
N TRP A 43 -0.96 9.91 -0.92
CA TRP A 43 -1.33 9.61 -2.30
C TRP A 43 -0.71 8.30 -2.78
N GLY A 44 0.58 8.06 -2.48
CA GLY A 44 1.25 6.81 -2.81
C GLY A 44 0.58 5.60 -2.16
N LEU A 45 0.25 5.71 -0.87
CA LEU A 45 -0.40 4.64 -0.12
C LEU A 45 -1.82 4.35 -0.63
N GLU A 46 -2.65 5.37 -0.84
CA GLU A 46 -4.00 5.22 -1.38
C GLU A 46 -4.00 4.60 -2.79
N LYS A 47 -3.02 4.98 -3.63
CA LYS A 47 -2.84 4.40 -4.97
C LYS A 47 -2.47 2.92 -4.90
N HIS A 48 -1.61 2.54 -3.96
CA HIS A 48 -1.25 1.15 -3.73
C HIS A 48 -2.44 0.31 -3.27
N PHE A 49 -3.20 0.76 -2.26
CA PHE A 49 -4.45 0.08 -1.87
C PHE A 49 -5.44 -0.02 -3.02
N PHE A 50 -5.56 1.01 -3.85
CA PHE A 50 -6.43 0.97 -5.03
C PHE A 50 -6.04 -0.15 -6.00
N ILE A 51 -4.74 -0.31 -6.27
CA ILE A 51 -4.24 -1.39 -7.13
C ILE A 51 -4.63 -2.74 -6.54
N GLU A 52 -4.37 -2.96 -5.26
CA GLU A 52 -4.69 -4.23 -4.62
C GLU A 52 -6.19 -4.53 -4.65
N GLU A 53 -7.00 -3.58 -4.21
CA GLU A 53 -8.44 -3.79 -4.09
C GLU A 53 -9.14 -3.91 -5.44
N LYS A 54 -8.72 -3.13 -6.44
CA LYS A 54 -9.42 -3.04 -7.73
C LYS A 54 -8.82 -3.91 -8.81
N VAL A 55 -7.55 -4.30 -8.68
CA VAL A 55 -6.87 -5.17 -9.63
C VAL A 55 -6.73 -6.57 -9.03
N ILE A 56 -5.95 -6.71 -7.96
CA ILE A 56 -5.53 -8.02 -7.44
C ILE A 56 -6.70 -8.75 -6.79
N PHE A 57 -7.37 -8.14 -5.82
CA PHE A 57 -8.46 -8.73 -5.05
C PHE A 57 -9.70 -9.00 -5.92
N THR A 58 -9.90 -8.20 -6.97
CA THR A 58 -11.00 -8.43 -7.92
C THR A 58 -10.76 -9.72 -8.73
N VAL A 59 -9.53 -9.97 -9.19
CA VAL A 59 -9.19 -11.23 -9.87
C VAL A 59 -9.28 -12.42 -8.90
N LEU A 60 -8.82 -12.27 -7.66
CA LEU A 60 -8.93 -13.32 -6.63
C LEU A 60 -10.37 -13.69 -6.29
N LYS A 61 -11.26 -12.70 -6.13
CA LYS A 61 -12.69 -12.94 -5.88
C LYS A 61 -13.38 -13.67 -7.02
N SER A 62 -12.87 -13.55 -8.26
CA SER A 62 -13.43 -14.28 -9.40
C SER A 62 -13.02 -15.76 -9.43
N LEU A 63 -12.03 -16.15 -8.62
CA LEU A 63 -11.49 -17.52 -8.57
C LEU A 63 -12.16 -18.38 -7.51
N ASN A 64 -12.46 -17.81 -6.35
CA ASN A 64 -13.01 -18.52 -5.21
C ASN A 64 -14.34 -17.89 -4.81
N GLU A 65 -15.41 -18.69 -4.78
CA GLU A 65 -16.71 -18.27 -4.24
C GLU A 65 -16.66 -18.16 -2.70
N GLU A 66 -15.70 -18.81 -2.05
CA GLU A 66 -15.45 -18.69 -0.61
C GLU A 66 -14.66 -17.43 -0.26
N GLU A 67 -15.00 -16.83 0.88
CA GLU A 67 -14.29 -15.67 1.42
C GLU A 67 -12.83 -16.01 1.74
N ASN A 68 -11.91 -15.30 1.09
CA ASN A 68 -10.49 -15.39 1.38
C ASN A 68 -10.17 -14.57 2.65
N GLU A 69 -9.89 -15.26 3.77
CA GLU A 69 -9.60 -14.65 5.08
C GLU A 69 -8.41 -13.69 5.02
N ASP A 70 -7.33 -14.04 4.29
CA ASP A 70 -6.15 -13.19 4.12
C ASP A 70 -6.56 -11.84 3.50
N MET A 71 -7.36 -11.88 2.43
CA MET A 71 -7.86 -10.68 1.75
C MET A 71 -8.80 -9.83 2.64
N LEU A 72 -9.64 -10.46 3.47
CA LEU A 72 -10.52 -9.74 4.40
C LEU A 72 -9.70 -9.03 5.49
N ASN A 73 -8.65 -9.67 5.99
CA ASN A 73 -7.73 -9.08 6.95
C ASN A 73 -6.97 -7.90 6.34
N LEU A 74 -6.43 -8.04 5.12
CA LEU A 74 -5.78 -6.94 4.39
C LEU A 74 -6.72 -5.74 4.21
N LEU A 75 -7.96 -5.97 3.77
CA LEU A 75 -8.97 -4.91 3.63
C LEU A 75 -9.30 -4.20 4.96
N LYS A 76 -9.22 -4.91 6.08
CA LYS A 76 -9.40 -4.31 7.41
C LYS A 76 -8.19 -3.45 7.77
N GLU A 77 -6.97 -3.96 7.54
CA GLU A 77 -5.73 -3.21 7.77
C GLU A 77 -5.67 -1.93 6.93
N HIS A 78 -6.13 -1.96 5.67
CA HIS A 78 -6.25 -0.77 4.82
C HIS A 78 -7.14 0.29 5.47
N LYS A 79 -8.31 -0.11 5.99
CA LYS A 79 -9.23 0.82 6.67
C LYS A 79 -8.62 1.40 7.94
N ASP A 80 -7.92 0.57 8.72
CA ASP A 80 -7.24 1.01 9.94
C ASP A 80 -6.12 2.02 9.61
N MET A 81 -5.33 1.76 8.57
CA MET A 81 -4.31 2.69 8.08
C MET A 81 -4.93 4.00 7.57
N LEU A 82 -6.00 3.95 6.78
CA LEU A 82 -6.70 5.16 6.30
C LEU A 82 -7.26 5.99 7.46
N PHE A 83 -7.72 5.34 8.54
CA PHE A 83 -8.12 6.05 9.75
C PHE A 83 -6.94 6.77 10.43
N LEU A 84 -5.78 6.12 10.52
CA LEU A 84 -4.56 6.75 11.06
C LEU A 84 -4.10 7.94 10.18
N ILE A 85 -4.16 7.80 8.86
CA ILE A 85 -3.88 8.88 7.90
C ILE A 85 -4.79 10.08 8.15
N LYS A 86 -6.09 9.84 8.30
CA LYS A 86 -7.06 10.91 8.58
C LYS A 86 -6.76 11.63 9.90
N ASN A 87 -6.36 10.89 10.93
CA ASN A 87 -5.94 11.50 12.20
C ASN A 87 -4.70 12.39 12.02
N ILE A 88 -3.76 11.99 11.16
CA ILE A 88 -2.59 12.81 10.82
C ILE A 88 -3.01 14.10 10.10
N GLU A 89 -3.94 14.03 9.13
CA GLU A 89 -4.51 15.21 8.47
C GLU A 89 -5.14 16.19 9.46
N GLU A 90 -5.91 15.67 10.42
CA GLU A 90 -6.53 16.50 11.46
C GLU A 90 -5.50 17.20 12.36
N HIS A 91 -4.35 16.57 12.63
CA HIS A 91 -3.26 17.20 13.36
C HIS A 91 -2.62 18.34 12.57
N PHE A 92 -2.37 18.15 11.27
CA PHE A 92 -1.89 19.22 10.40
C PHE A 92 -2.85 20.41 10.37
N PHE A 93 -4.15 20.16 10.22
CA PHE A 93 -5.17 21.23 10.26
C PHE A 93 -5.14 22.03 11.57
N LYS A 94 -4.85 21.37 12.70
CA LYS A 94 -4.74 22.00 14.03
C LYS A 94 -3.34 22.56 14.32
N ASN A 95 -2.40 22.47 13.38
CA ASN A 95 -0.99 22.82 13.56
C ASN A 95 -0.34 22.10 14.76
N ILE A 96 -0.71 20.83 14.95
CA ILE A 96 -0.18 19.93 15.98
C ILE A 96 0.72 18.92 15.28
N LYS A 97 1.85 18.56 15.91
CA LYS A 97 2.71 17.48 15.42
C LYS A 97 1.99 16.13 15.57
N PRO A 98 1.66 15.40 14.48
CA PRO A 98 1.09 14.05 14.56
C PRO A 98 2.05 13.03 15.18
N GLU A 99 1.49 12.02 15.84
CA GLU A 99 2.18 10.77 16.17
C GLU A 99 2.00 9.77 15.01
N ILE A 100 3.09 9.14 14.57
CA ILE A 100 3.09 8.27 13.38
C ILE A 100 3.53 6.83 13.66
N ASP A 101 3.92 6.51 14.89
CA ASP A 101 4.53 5.21 15.24
C ASP A 101 3.59 4.04 14.95
N ASN A 102 2.30 4.19 15.28
CA ASN A 102 1.29 3.18 14.99
C ASN A 102 1.11 2.97 13.48
N LEU A 103 1.05 4.05 12.70
CA LEU A 103 0.95 3.95 11.24
C LEU A 103 2.16 3.24 10.65
N LYS A 104 3.37 3.65 11.08
CA LYS A 104 4.63 3.06 10.62
C LYS A 104 4.69 1.58 10.95
N LYS A 105 4.34 1.19 12.18
CA LYS A 105 4.32 -0.21 12.59
C LYS A 105 3.32 -1.03 11.77
N THR A 106 2.08 -0.54 11.63
CA THR A 106 1.03 -1.24 10.87
C THR A 106 1.44 -1.41 9.41
N LEU A 107 1.91 -0.34 8.76
CA LEU A 107 2.34 -0.38 7.36
C LEU A 107 3.49 -1.36 7.12
N LEU A 108 4.52 -1.35 7.98
CA LEU A 108 5.66 -2.26 7.81
C LEU A 108 5.25 -3.72 8.02
N THR A 109 4.43 -3.98 9.05
CA THR A 109 3.93 -5.35 9.31
C THR A 109 3.07 -5.86 8.15
N HIS A 110 2.21 -4.99 7.62
CA HIS A 110 1.38 -5.26 6.46
C HIS A 110 2.22 -5.60 5.22
N ALA A 111 3.17 -4.73 4.87
CA ALA A 111 4.06 -4.95 3.73
C ALA A 111 4.92 -6.22 3.89
N ASP A 112 5.39 -6.54 5.09
CA ASP A 112 6.15 -7.76 5.36
C ASP A 112 5.30 -9.00 5.10
N PHE A 113 4.08 -9.05 5.65
CA PHE A 113 3.14 -10.14 5.37
C PHE A 113 2.88 -10.31 3.87
N GLU A 114 2.67 -9.21 3.15
CA GLU A 114 2.35 -9.29 1.74
C GLU A 114 3.53 -9.76 0.89
N ASN A 115 4.71 -9.21 1.15
CA ASN A 115 5.94 -9.54 0.44
C ASN A 115 6.40 -10.97 0.71
N GLU A 116 6.31 -11.44 1.95
CA GLU A 116 6.83 -12.74 2.36
C GLU A 116 5.83 -13.87 2.16
N PHE A 117 4.53 -13.58 2.21
CA PHE A 117 3.49 -14.61 2.18
C PHE A 117 2.46 -14.40 1.08
N PHE A 118 1.75 -13.26 1.08
CA PHE A 118 0.57 -13.09 0.22
C PHE A 118 0.90 -13.12 -1.27
N TYR A 119 1.83 -12.27 -1.75
CA TYR A 119 2.16 -12.22 -3.18
C TYR A 119 2.89 -13.47 -3.67
N PRO A 120 3.81 -14.11 -2.91
CA PRO A 120 4.38 -15.40 -3.31
C PRO A 120 3.32 -16.48 -3.50
N LYS A 121 2.36 -16.59 -2.58
CA LYS A 121 1.22 -17.52 -2.69
C LYS A 121 0.36 -17.20 -3.91
N LEU A 122 0.03 -15.92 -4.11
CA LEU A 122 -0.70 -15.44 -5.28
C LEU A 122 -0.02 -15.82 -6.61
N GLU A 123 1.31 -15.66 -6.68
CA GLU A 123 2.10 -16.02 -7.86
C GLU A 123 2.11 -17.53 -8.13
N MET A 124 1.92 -18.37 -7.12
CA MET A 124 1.78 -19.82 -7.28
C MET A 124 0.36 -20.23 -7.70
N ASP A 125 -0.67 -19.60 -7.14
CA ASP A 125 -2.07 -19.99 -7.30
C ASP A 125 -2.68 -19.50 -8.63
N LEU A 126 -2.19 -18.38 -9.17
CA LEU A 126 -2.73 -17.79 -10.40
C LEU A 126 -2.23 -18.49 -11.66
N SER A 127 -3.12 -18.61 -12.65
CA SER A 127 -2.70 -18.96 -14.01
C SER A 127 -1.92 -17.83 -14.69
N GLU A 128 -1.08 -18.15 -15.66
CA GLU A 128 -0.31 -17.15 -16.42
C GLU A 128 -1.19 -16.07 -17.06
N LYS A 129 -2.39 -16.43 -17.53
CA LYS A 129 -3.34 -15.45 -18.09
C LYS A 129 -3.78 -14.41 -17.05
N GLN A 130 -4.02 -14.85 -15.82
CA GLN A 130 -4.44 -13.96 -14.72
C GLN A 130 -3.30 -13.08 -14.26
N LYS A 131 -2.09 -13.62 -14.16
CA LYS A 131 -0.90 -12.84 -13.85
C LYS A 131 -0.68 -11.75 -14.89
N CYS A 132 -0.75 -12.08 -16.17
CA CYS A 132 -0.64 -11.10 -17.25
C CYS A 132 -1.68 -9.99 -17.12
N LEU A 133 -2.95 -10.34 -16.87
CA LEU A 133 -4.01 -9.36 -16.68
C LEU A 133 -3.72 -8.40 -15.52
N ILE A 134 -3.34 -8.94 -14.34
CA ILE A 134 -2.99 -8.13 -13.17
C ILE A 134 -1.81 -7.22 -13.50
N ILE A 135 -0.74 -7.76 -14.08
CA ILE A 135 0.48 -7.01 -14.41
C ILE A 135 0.18 -5.87 -15.39
N GLU A 136 -0.63 -6.11 -16.43
CA GLU A 136 -1.02 -5.09 -17.40
C GLU A 136 -1.84 -3.97 -16.73
N GLN A 137 -2.79 -4.33 -15.86
CA GLN A 137 -3.60 -3.36 -15.13
C GLN A 137 -2.77 -2.55 -14.12
N CYS A 138 -1.86 -3.19 -13.38
CA CYS A 138 -0.92 -2.49 -12.50
C CYS A 138 -0.09 -1.48 -13.29
N LYS A 139 0.46 -1.87 -14.44
CA LYS A 139 1.25 -0.97 -15.30
C LYS A 139 0.44 0.20 -15.85
N ALA A 140 -0.82 0.01 -16.19
CA ALA A 140 -1.68 1.09 -16.66
C ALA A 140 -1.95 2.15 -15.58
N ILE A 141 -1.89 1.76 -14.29
CA ILE A 141 -2.11 2.65 -13.16
C ILE A 141 -0.78 3.26 -12.68
N LEU A 142 0.31 2.51 -12.71
CA LEU A 142 1.64 2.94 -12.28
C LEU A 142 2.34 3.71 -13.40
N ASP A 143 2.57 5.01 -13.20
CA ASP A 143 3.15 5.96 -14.18
C ASP A 143 4.63 5.68 -14.58
N ASP A 144 5.15 4.50 -14.23
CA ASP A 144 6.58 4.12 -14.26
C ASP A 144 6.93 3.13 -15.40
N TYR A 145 6.03 2.91 -16.37
CA TYR A 145 6.22 1.97 -17.49
C TYR A 145 5.89 2.54 -18.87
#